data_AF-A0A4R8L4Y5-F1
#
_entry.id   AF-A0A4R8L4Y5-F1
#
_cell.length_a   1.000
_cell.length_b   1.000
_cell.length_c   1.000
_cell.angle_alpha   90.00
_cell.angle_beta   90.00
_cell.angle_gamma   90.00
#
_symmetry.space_group_name_H-M   'P 1'
#
loop_
_entity.id
_entity.type
_entity.pdbx_description
1 polymer ?
#
loop_
_entity_poly.entity_id
_entity_poly.type
_entity_poly.pdbx_seq_one_letter_code
_entity_poly.pdbx_strand_id
1 'polypeptide(L)'
;MPAAPRDLHGHLCIVLRENDVAYGTWHLSCGRKQETIKVRGALSSNDGETALVWALDGHGVLMRSEWDVYPHLRSGALEIVLPEWSLPGADVHAVHGERLNASAKVVAFVDFLAEWFGHAGGQAMNMRTWIPQGD
;
A
#
# COMPACT_ATOMS: atom_id res chain seq x y z
N MET A 1 -4.85 -12.33 -18.63
CA MET A 1 -4.98 -11.89 -17.22
C MET A 1 -4.37 -12.96 -16.32
N PRO A 2 -3.58 -12.59 -15.31
CA PRO A 2 -2.99 -13.55 -14.37
C PRO A 2 -4.08 -14.20 -13.50
N ALA A 3 -4.00 -15.51 -13.27
CA ALA A 3 -4.93 -16.27 -12.44
C ALA A 3 -4.34 -16.62 -11.05
N ALA A 4 -3.01 -16.62 -10.95
CA ALA A 4 -2.26 -16.79 -9.72
C ALA A 4 -1.07 -15.81 -9.66
N PRO A 5 -0.51 -15.52 -8.47
CA PRO A 5 0.65 -14.61 -8.33
C PRO A 5 1.83 -15.01 -9.21
N ARG A 6 2.09 -16.31 -9.37
CA ARG A 6 3.17 -16.81 -10.23
C ARG A 6 3.02 -16.42 -11.70
N ASP A 7 1.81 -16.21 -12.20
CA ASP A 7 1.58 -15.83 -13.59
C ASP A 7 2.15 -14.44 -13.90
N LEU A 8 2.30 -13.58 -12.89
CA LEU A 8 2.89 -12.25 -13.02
C LEU A 8 4.34 -12.27 -13.56
N HIS A 9 5.06 -13.39 -13.49
CA HIS A 9 6.36 -13.54 -14.14
C HIS A 9 6.28 -13.41 -15.68
N GLY A 10 5.12 -13.71 -16.28
CA GLY A 10 4.86 -13.57 -17.72
C GLY A 10 4.21 -12.26 -18.12
N HIS A 11 4.02 -11.31 -17.19
CA HIS A 11 3.35 -10.04 -17.44
C HIS A 11 4.31 -8.86 -17.28
N LEU A 12 4.03 -7.78 -18.03
CA LEU A 12 4.67 -6.49 -17.77
C LEU A 12 4.22 -6.01 -16.39
N CYS A 13 5.18 -5.82 -15.49
CA CYS A 13 4.95 -5.25 -14.17
C CYS A 13 5.66 -3.90 -14.06
N ILE A 14 5.06 -2.96 -13.37
CA ILE A 14 5.67 -1.67 -13.03
C ILE A 14 6.24 -1.80 -11.61
N VAL A 15 7.55 -1.63 -11.46
CA VAL A 15 8.23 -1.84 -10.18
C VAL A 15 8.34 -0.51 -9.44
N LEU A 16 7.56 -0.38 -8.39
CA LEU A 16 7.65 0.75 -7.46
C LEU A 16 8.76 0.49 -6.43
N ARG A 17 9.70 1.42 -6.33
CA ARG A 17 10.86 1.40 -5.43
C ARG A 17 10.56 2.26 -4.21
N GLU A 18 9.65 1.78 -3.39
CA GLU A 18 9.27 2.41 -2.14
C GLU A 18 9.69 1.51 -0.96
N ASN A 19 10.20 2.13 0.10
CA ASN A 19 10.68 1.48 1.32
C ASN A 19 11.91 0.56 1.12
N ASP A 20 12.27 -0.15 2.19
CA ASP A 20 13.39 -1.13 2.23
C ASP A 20 13.02 -2.51 1.63
N VAL A 21 11.92 -2.61 0.89
CA VAL A 21 11.52 -3.88 0.25
C VAL A 21 12.46 -4.17 -0.92
N ALA A 22 12.95 -5.42 -0.98
CA ALA A 22 13.84 -5.85 -2.05
C ALA A 22 13.22 -5.58 -3.44
N TYR A 23 13.95 -4.89 -4.32
CA TYR A 23 13.52 -4.47 -5.65
C TYR A 23 12.74 -5.56 -6.41
N GLY A 24 11.50 -5.24 -6.79
CA GLY A 24 10.61 -6.13 -7.56
C GLY A 24 10.07 -7.32 -6.78
N THR A 25 10.12 -7.30 -5.44
CA THR A 25 9.56 -8.36 -4.59
C THR A 25 8.15 -7.96 -4.16
N TRP A 26 7.16 -8.75 -4.54
CA TRP A 26 5.77 -8.55 -4.13
C TRP A 26 5.34 -9.67 -3.18
N HIS A 27 4.70 -9.27 -2.09
CA HIS A 27 4.12 -10.16 -1.10
C HIS A 27 2.61 -10.16 -1.28
N LEU A 28 2.01 -11.33 -1.46
CA LEU A 28 0.58 -11.49 -1.65
C LEU A 28 0.07 -12.55 -0.69
N SER A 29 -1.14 -12.34 -0.18
CA SER A 29 -1.77 -13.27 0.77
C SER A 29 -3.18 -13.63 0.35
N CYS A 30 -3.59 -14.88 0.57
CA CYS A 30 -4.94 -15.36 0.33
C CYS A 30 -5.32 -16.32 1.47
N GLY A 31 -6.02 -15.79 2.48
CA GLY A 31 -6.32 -16.52 3.71
C GLY A 31 -5.04 -16.96 4.43
N ARG A 32 -4.80 -18.28 4.53
CA ARG A 32 -3.57 -18.83 5.14
C ARG A 32 -2.39 -18.93 4.16
N LYS A 33 -2.61 -18.70 2.86
CA LYS A 33 -1.55 -18.75 1.85
C LYS A 33 -0.82 -17.42 1.81
N GLN A 34 0.50 -17.51 1.70
CA GLN A 34 1.40 -16.38 1.53
C GLN A 34 2.30 -16.71 0.34
N GLU A 35 2.38 -15.81 -0.63
CA GLU A 35 3.27 -15.93 -1.77
C GLU A 35 4.17 -14.70 -1.86
N THR A 36 5.46 -14.95 -1.99
CA THR A 36 6.43 -13.92 -2.33
C THR A 36 6.94 -14.20 -3.73
N ILE A 37 6.73 -13.26 -4.63
CA ILE A 37 7.12 -13.38 -6.03
C ILE A 37 8.10 -12.27 -6.40
N LYS A 38 8.99 -12.58 -7.34
CA LYS A 38 9.86 -11.56 -7.93
C LYS A 38 9.33 -11.19 -9.31
N VAL A 39 8.69 -10.04 -9.41
CA VAL A 39 8.23 -9.52 -10.69
C VAL A 39 9.39 -8.92 -11.48
N ARG A 40 9.22 -8.89 -12.80
CA ARG A 40 10.15 -8.23 -13.71
C ARG A 40 9.40 -7.15 -14.47
N GLY A 41 10.02 -6.00 -14.58
CA GLY A 41 9.45 -4.83 -15.21
C GLY A 41 10.50 -4.04 -15.98
N ALA A 42 10.14 -3.54 -17.15
CA ALA A 42 10.98 -2.59 -17.88
C ALA A 42 10.92 -1.19 -17.27
N LEU A 43 9.84 -0.89 -16.54
CA LEU A 43 9.61 0.39 -15.89
C LEU A 43 9.78 0.26 -14.38
N SER A 44 10.56 1.15 -13.79
CA SER A 44 10.60 1.33 -12.34
C SER A 44 10.71 2.81 -11.97
N SER A 45 10.06 3.17 -10.87
CA SER A 45 10.08 4.51 -10.32
C SER A 45 10.10 4.42 -8.79
N ASN A 46 10.57 5.46 -8.12
CA ASN A 46 10.39 5.66 -6.68
C ASN A 46 9.26 6.65 -6.37
N ASP A 47 8.51 7.05 -7.41
CA ASP A 47 7.36 7.95 -7.31
C ASP A 47 6.09 7.21 -7.74
N GLY A 48 5.14 7.09 -6.81
CA GLY A 48 3.90 6.37 -7.01
C GLY A 48 2.95 7.01 -8.03
N GLU A 49 3.00 8.34 -8.20
CA GLU A 49 2.18 9.04 -9.19
C GLU A 49 2.64 8.70 -10.61
N THR A 50 3.94 8.79 -10.88
CA THR A 50 4.55 8.36 -12.14
C THR A 50 4.21 6.90 -12.47
N ALA A 51 4.31 6.02 -11.48
CA ALA A 51 3.98 4.60 -11.66
C ALA A 51 2.50 4.38 -11.99
N LEU A 52 1.60 5.15 -11.36
CA LEU A 52 0.16 5.12 -11.63
C LEU A 52 -0.16 5.60 -13.05
N VAL A 53 0.45 6.70 -13.50
CA VAL A 53 0.29 7.19 -14.87
C VAL A 53 0.66 6.09 -15.88
N TRP A 54 1.78 5.40 -15.67
CA TRP A 54 2.16 4.30 -16.55
C TRP A 54 1.16 3.14 -16.56
N ALA A 55 0.53 2.83 -15.41
CA ALA A 55 -0.50 1.81 -15.34
C ALA A 55 -1.76 2.22 -16.12
N LEU A 56 -2.16 3.49 -16.00
CA LEU A 56 -3.29 4.06 -16.75
C LEU A 56 -3.03 4.10 -18.25
N ASP A 57 -1.79 4.30 -18.66
CA ASP A 57 -1.35 4.23 -20.06
C ASP A 57 -1.18 2.79 -20.58
N GLY A 58 -1.43 1.78 -19.74
CA GLY A 58 -1.43 0.36 -20.14
C GLY A 58 -0.04 -0.29 -20.16
N HIS A 59 0.96 0.28 -19.48
CA HIS A 59 2.32 -0.27 -19.49
C HIS A 59 2.53 -1.50 -18.60
N GLY A 60 1.54 -1.90 -17.79
CA GLY A 60 1.59 -3.15 -17.05
C GLY A 60 0.81 -3.15 -15.75
N VAL A 61 1.02 -4.22 -14.97
CA VAL A 61 0.44 -4.41 -13.63
C VAL A 61 1.23 -3.59 -12.61
N LEU A 62 0.52 -2.85 -11.76
CA LEU A 62 1.09 -2.07 -10.67
C LEU A 62 0.55 -2.58 -9.32
N MET A 63 1.44 -2.72 -8.34
CA MET A 63 1.07 -2.92 -6.95
C MET A 63 0.96 -1.57 -6.25
N ARG A 64 -0.24 -1.19 -5.76
CA ARG A 64 -0.53 0.14 -5.20
C ARG A 64 -1.58 0.03 -4.09
N SER A 65 -1.54 0.95 -3.12
CA SER A 65 -2.64 1.17 -2.16
C SER A 65 -3.96 1.42 -2.88
N GLU A 66 -5.03 0.79 -2.40
CA GLU A 66 -6.36 0.93 -2.95
C GLU A 66 -6.86 2.38 -2.89
N TRP A 67 -6.52 3.13 -1.83
CA TRP A 67 -6.97 4.52 -1.65
C TRP A 67 -6.64 5.41 -2.85
N ASP A 68 -5.46 5.25 -3.43
CA ASP A 68 -4.99 6.11 -4.50
C ASP A 68 -5.49 5.68 -5.87
N VAL A 69 -5.76 4.39 -6.05
CA VAL A 69 -6.32 3.86 -7.30
C VAL A 69 -7.85 3.83 -7.30
N TYR A 70 -8.49 4.06 -6.15
CA TYR A 70 -9.95 3.97 -5.99
C TYR A 70 -10.76 4.77 -7.02
N PRO A 71 -10.42 6.04 -7.35
CA PRO A 71 -11.14 6.77 -8.39
C PRO A 71 -11.03 6.11 -9.76
N HIS A 72 -9.87 5.52 -10.06
CA HIS A 72 -9.60 4.87 -11.34
C HIS A 72 -10.29 3.51 -11.45
N LEU A 73 -10.33 2.74 -10.35
CA LEU A 73 -11.14 1.52 -10.24
C LEU A 73 -12.63 1.82 -10.43
N ARG A 74 -13.13 2.86 -9.78
CA ARG A 74 -14.53 3.32 -9.90
C ARG A 74 -14.90 3.72 -11.33
N SER A 75 -13.98 4.36 -12.04
CA SER A 75 -14.19 4.79 -13.43
C SER A 75 -14.03 3.67 -14.46
N GLY A 76 -13.46 2.52 -14.07
CA GLY A 76 -13.07 1.44 -14.99
C GLY A 76 -11.76 1.71 -15.75
N ALA A 77 -11.03 2.78 -15.44
CA ALA A 77 -9.71 3.06 -16.00
C ALA A 77 -8.63 2.08 -15.51
N LEU A 78 -8.84 1.47 -14.34
CA LEU A 78 -8.04 0.37 -13.81
C LEU A 78 -8.95 -0.81 -13.45
N GLU A 79 -8.41 -2.02 -13.54
CA GLU A 79 -9.06 -3.27 -13.15
C GLU A 79 -8.21 -3.98 -12.09
N ILE A 80 -8.86 -4.55 -11.07
CA ILE A 80 -8.18 -5.39 -10.08
C ILE A 80 -7.82 -6.73 -10.73
N VAL A 81 -6.53 -7.05 -10.71
CA VAL A 81 -6.04 -8.40 -11.01
C VAL A 81 -5.83 -9.18 -9.72
N LEU A 82 -6.04 -10.51 -9.78
CA LEU A 82 -5.91 -11.39 -8.62
C LEU A 82 -6.78 -10.96 -7.41
N PRO A 83 -8.11 -10.78 -7.57
CA PRO A 83 -8.98 -10.20 -6.53
C PRO A 83 -9.03 -10.99 -5.21
N GLU A 84 -8.70 -12.28 -5.25
CA GLU A 84 -8.62 -13.15 -4.06
C GLU A 84 -7.35 -12.93 -3.24
N TRP A 85 -6.40 -12.13 -3.74
CA TRP A 85 -5.11 -11.88 -3.11
C TRP A 85 -5.03 -10.46 -2.56
N SER A 86 -4.61 -10.36 -1.30
CA SER A 86 -4.39 -9.10 -0.60
C SER A 86 -2.91 -8.74 -0.55
N LEU A 87 -2.63 -7.45 -0.70
CA LEU A 87 -1.32 -6.85 -0.47
C LEU A 87 -1.04 -6.73 1.04
N PRO A 88 0.22 -6.49 1.46
CA PRO A 88 0.51 -6.16 2.84
C PRO A 88 -0.29 -4.94 3.29
N GLY A 89 -0.69 -4.90 4.55
CA GLY A 89 -1.39 -3.75 5.11
C GLY A 89 -0.55 -2.47 4.99
N ALA A 90 -1.21 -1.35 4.69
CA ALA A 90 -0.60 -0.03 4.63
C ALA A 90 -1.02 0.77 5.87
N ASP A 91 -0.40 0.45 7.01
CA ASP A 91 -0.72 1.12 8.28
C ASP A 91 -0.36 2.61 8.22
N VAL A 92 -1.26 3.46 8.73
CA VAL A 92 -1.04 4.92 8.83
C VAL A 92 -0.53 5.23 10.23
N HIS A 93 0.65 5.85 10.30
CA HIS A 93 1.29 6.23 11.56
C HIS A 93 1.37 7.75 11.72
N ALA A 94 1.03 8.24 12.91
CA ALA A 94 1.33 9.61 13.31
C ALA A 94 2.70 9.66 13.99
N VAL A 95 3.66 10.36 13.38
CA VAL A 95 5.03 10.50 13.91
C VAL A 95 5.24 11.93 14.40
N HIS A 96 5.60 12.09 15.67
CA HIS A 96 5.94 13.38 16.27
C HIS A 96 7.12 13.24 17.22
N GLY A 97 7.80 14.35 17.53
CA GLY A 97 8.91 14.34 18.47
C GLY A 97 8.46 13.97 19.88
N GLU A 98 9.28 13.20 20.60
CA GLU A 98 8.98 12.66 21.93
C GLU A 98 8.57 13.73 22.96
N ARG A 99 9.22 14.90 22.92
CA ARG A 99 8.89 16.06 23.77
C ARG A 99 7.45 16.55 23.64
N LEU A 100 6.74 16.15 22.58
CA LEU A 100 5.36 16.54 22.30
C LEU A 100 4.33 15.52 22.77
N ASN A 101 4.75 14.39 23.37
CA ASN A 101 3.84 13.33 23.84
C ASN A 101 2.82 13.86 24.87
N ALA A 102 3.21 14.82 25.71
CA ALA A 102 2.33 15.44 26.71
C ALA A 102 1.60 16.70 26.19
N SER A 103 1.82 17.10 24.92
CA SER A 103 1.17 18.28 24.37
C SER A 103 -0.31 17.99 24.12
N ALA A 104 -1.19 18.63 24.90
CA ALA A 104 -2.64 18.51 24.72
C ALA A 104 -3.10 18.80 23.28
N LYS A 105 -2.42 19.71 22.57
CA LYS A 105 -2.73 20.01 21.16
C LYS A 105 -2.39 18.85 20.23
N VAL A 106 -1.24 18.19 20.43
CA VAL A 106 -0.82 17.05 19.60
C VAL A 106 -1.72 15.85 19.88
N VAL A 107 -1.98 15.56 21.16
CA VAL A 107 -2.89 14.47 21.56
C VAL A 107 -4.27 14.69 20.95
N ALA A 108 -4.88 15.86 21.14
CA ALA A 108 -6.20 16.15 20.58
C ALA A 108 -6.25 16.04 19.04
N PHE A 109 -5.17 16.42 18.34
CA PHE A 109 -5.10 16.29 16.89
C PHE A 109 -4.96 14.83 16.43
N VAL A 110 -4.12 14.05 17.12
CA VAL A 110 -3.96 12.61 16.83
C VAL A 110 -5.25 11.86 17.13
N ASP A 111 -5.92 12.16 18.24
CA ASP A 111 -7.22 11.58 18.59
C ASP A 111 -8.27 11.91 17.53
N PHE A 112 -8.33 13.18 17.10
CA PHE A 112 -9.21 13.60 16.01
C PHE A 112 -8.94 12.83 14.71
N LEU A 113 -7.67 12.66 14.32
CA LEU A 113 -7.33 11.88 13.12
C LEU A 113 -7.70 10.42 13.29
N ALA A 114 -7.47 9.83 14.46
CA ALA A 114 -7.81 8.45 14.76
C ALA A 114 -9.32 8.21 14.64
N GLU A 115 -10.13 9.09 15.22
CA GLU A 115 -11.57 9.07 15.08
C GLU A 115 -11.97 9.27 13.61
N TRP A 116 -11.43 10.27 12.93
CA TRP A 116 -11.79 10.59 11.55
C TRP A 116 -11.53 9.41 10.60
N PHE A 117 -10.36 8.78 10.70
CA PHE A 117 -10.05 7.59 9.91
C PHE A 117 -10.87 6.37 10.35
N GLY A 118 -11.19 6.23 11.65
CA GLY A 118 -12.05 5.17 12.16
C GLY A 118 -13.49 5.24 11.62
N HIS A 119 -13.99 6.45 11.30
CA HIS A 119 -15.29 6.65 10.66
C HIS A 119 -15.22 6.52 9.12
N ALA A 120 -14.04 6.65 8.52
CA ALA A 120 -13.84 6.64 7.06
C ALA A 120 -13.53 5.26 6.46
N GLY A 121 -13.21 4.22 7.27
CA GLY A 121 -12.75 2.93 6.77
C GLY A 121 -13.39 1.71 7.44
N GLY A 122 -14.33 1.08 6.75
CA GLY A 122 -14.67 -0.32 6.99
C GLY A 122 -13.52 -1.21 6.54
N GLN A 123 -12.57 -1.48 7.44
CA GLN A 123 -11.62 -2.60 7.57
C GLN A 123 -10.54 -2.09 8.52
N ALA A 124 -10.35 -2.79 9.64
CA ALA A 124 -9.71 -2.31 10.87
C ALA A 124 -8.38 -1.57 10.66
N MET A 125 -8.41 -0.25 10.78
CA MET A 125 -7.22 0.59 10.94
C MET A 125 -6.70 0.41 12.37
N ASN A 126 -5.75 -0.50 12.56
CA ASN A 126 -5.25 -0.84 13.88
C ASN A 126 -4.18 0.19 14.30
N MET A 127 -4.62 1.36 14.76
CA MET A 127 -3.72 2.36 15.33
C MET A 127 -3.16 1.84 16.66
N ARG A 128 -1.95 1.27 16.62
CA ARG A 128 -1.17 0.98 17.82
C ARG A 128 -0.25 2.16 18.12
N THR A 129 -0.51 2.85 19.22
CA THR A 129 0.43 3.81 19.81
C THR A 129 1.65 3.05 20.34
N TRP A 130 2.83 3.38 19.83
CA TRP A 130 4.11 2.90 20.38
C TRP A 130 4.91 4.09 20.92
N ILE A 131 5.41 3.94 22.14
CA ILE A 131 6.40 4.82 22.75
C ILE A 131 7.76 4.15 22.50
N PRO A 132 8.75 4.81 21.90
CA PRO A 132 10.06 4.18 21.72
C PRO A 132 10.66 3.88 23.09
N GLN A 133 11.01 2.62 23.37
CA GLN A 133 11.98 2.31 24.43
C GLN A 133 13.36 2.69 23.88
N GLY A 134 13.99 3.69 24.49
CA GLY A 134 15.39 4.03 24.27
C GLY A 134 16.33 3.02 24.94
N ASP A 135 17.54 2.95 24.38
CA ASP A 135 18.69 2.14 24.82
C ASP A 135 19.09 2.31 26.31
#